data_AF-A0A954JVM3-F1
#
_entry.id   AF-A0A954JVM3-F1
#
_cell.length_a   1.000
_cell.length_b   1.000
_cell.length_c   1.000
_cell.angle_alpha   90.00
_cell.angle_beta   90.00
_cell.angle_gamma   90.00
#
_symmetry.space_group_name_H-M   'P 1'
#
loop_
_entity.id
_entity.type
_entity.pdbx_description
1 polymer ?
#
loop_
_entity_poly.entity_id
_entity_poly.type
_entity_poly.pdbx_seq_one_letter_code
_entity_poly.pdbx_strand_id
1 'polypeptide(L)'
;GNRITAVVSADILRTRGADLSKGLSWDRTVSEIVKEFQSGFSQNDLAMCKRVIVYFGCAGIASFTRDTLKLGDPKQIEKQTDDSRDRTERARFERFVYAPDDLEGSWESQRPGHMVGAGSILTAAMVRYILEPEQHTLFSCLSRALEAMRHNYDIAGNKGDHPTPDTTGIQQLLDDPSPEDEKDDKTTVKKAEKSKPEQEKQKRTEDKYATAFPHVVFSRDQQKNIPDDKLDLLQDVAGYGIDYITAQAMDVVRRGAKVALAQIPQARYGKYLTVDREEIERINSVRRLIEEYLNSPEDWRPLSIAVFGSPGSGKSFAIKQLAEELFGKKGIKLEFNLSQFDASNHMQLHEAFHQIRDASIKDTVPLVFWDEFDTDNLNWLKHFLAPMQDSEFLSGNLLHPFGKAIFIFAGGTCQTFEEFNKNVDNIKADADVSAEIKRETKAFVKQKGPDFVSRLRGFINIKGPNPIIDLKGKSE
;
A
#
# COMPACT_ATOMS: atom_id res chain seq x y z
N GLY A 1 20.83 27.34 -9.52
CA GLY A 1 20.42 25.96 -9.15
C GLY A 1 21.55 25.01 -8.76
N ASN A 2 22.76 25.12 -9.34
CA ASN A 2 23.77 24.03 -9.38
C ASN A 2 24.37 23.53 -8.04
N ARG A 3 23.95 24.04 -6.88
CA ARG A 3 24.38 23.56 -5.56
C ARG A 3 23.25 23.39 -4.55
N ILE A 4 22.00 23.63 -4.96
CA ILE A 4 20.86 23.57 -4.05
C ILE A 4 20.51 22.11 -3.80
N THR A 5 20.42 21.75 -2.52
CA THR A 5 19.74 20.54 -2.04
C THR A 5 18.41 20.97 -1.46
N ALA A 6 17.30 20.52 -2.04
CA ALA A 6 15.96 20.81 -1.55
C ALA A 6 15.43 19.65 -0.70
N VAL A 7 14.74 19.94 0.39
CA VAL A 7 14.03 18.96 1.22
C VAL A 7 12.56 19.36 1.25
N VAL A 8 11.68 18.49 0.76
CA VAL A 8 10.24 18.77 0.61
C VAL A 8 9.41 17.57 1.04
N SER A 9 8.21 17.82 1.57
CA SER A 9 7.25 16.74 1.82
C SER A 9 6.48 16.39 0.54
N ALA A 10 6.06 15.14 0.40
CA ALA A 10 5.11 14.72 -0.62
C ALA A 10 3.78 15.52 -0.57
N ASP A 11 3.30 15.89 0.63
CA ASP A 11 2.08 16.68 0.79
C ASP A 11 2.18 18.07 0.13
N ILE A 12 3.32 18.76 0.25
CA ILE A 12 3.59 20.02 -0.48
C ILE A 12 3.52 19.79 -1.99
N LEU A 13 4.05 18.69 -2.51
CA LEU A 13 3.96 18.38 -3.94
C LEU A 13 2.51 18.14 -4.37
N ARG A 14 1.74 17.40 -3.58
CA ARG A 14 0.29 17.21 -3.81
C ARG A 14 -0.47 18.53 -3.82
N THR A 15 -0.20 19.43 -2.86
CA THR A 15 -0.81 20.78 -2.83
C THR A 15 -0.44 21.60 -4.07
N ARG A 16 0.74 21.37 -4.66
CA ARG A 16 1.16 21.99 -5.93
C ARG A 16 0.52 21.35 -7.18
N GLY A 17 -0.26 20.29 -7.03
CA GLY A 17 -0.94 19.59 -8.12
C GLY A 17 -0.25 18.31 -8.60
N ALA A 18 0.81 17.84 -7.94
CA ALA A 18 1.44 16.57 -8.30
C ALA A 18 0.46 15.41 -8.12
N ASP A 19 0.39 14.53 -9.12
CA ASP A 19 -0.46 13.33 -9.13
C ASP A 19 0.20 12.21 -8.34
N LEU A 20 0.24 12.40 -7.00
CA LEU A 20 0.83 11.45 -6.05
C LEU A 20 -0.26 10.85 -5.17
N SER A 21 -0.53 9.57 -5.35
CA SER A 21 -1.39 8.80 -4.46
C SER A 21 -0.81 8.75 -3.04
N LYS A 22 -1.67 8.47 -2.05
CA LYS A 22 -1.30 8.38 -0.63
C LYS A 22 -1.65 6.99 -0.11
N GLY A 23 -0.66 6.29 0.42
CA GLY A 23 -0.85 5.03 1.15
C GLY A 23 -1.39 3.85 0.35
N LEU A 24 -1.18 3.80 -0.98
CA LEU A 24 -1.64 2.66 -1.80
C LEU A 24 -0.64 1.50 -1.81
N SER A 25 0.60 1.75 -2.24
CA SER A 25 1.73 0.81 -2.23
C SER A 25 3.03 1.60 -2.40
N TRP A 26 4.17 1.08 -1.93
CA TRP A 26 5.45 1.72 -2.21
C TRP A 26 5.78 1.71 -3.69
N ASP A 27 5.46 0.63 -4.41
CA ASP A 27 5.65 0.52 -5.86
C ASP A 27 4.99 1.68 -6.61
N ARG A 28 3.71 1.97 -6.31
CA ARG A 28 3.00 3.09 -6.93
C ARG A 28 3.59 4.43 -6.50
N THR A 29 3.92 4.60 -5.21
CA THR A 29 4.55 5.83 -4.72
C THR A 29 5.86 6.13 -5.43
N VAL A 30 6.74 5.13 -5.62
CA VAL A 30 8.01 5.35 -6.34
C VAL A 30 7.75 5.63 -7.83
N SER A 31 6.90 4.85 -8.49
CA SER A 31 6.50 5.10 -9.88
C SER A 31 6.00 6.54 -10.11
N GLU A 32 5.09 7.01 -9.25
CA GLU A 32 4.48 8.34 -9.38
C GLU A 32 5.46 9.47 -9.09
N ILE A 33 6.31 9.36 -8.06
CA ILE A 33 7.30 10.41 -7.76
C ILE A 33 8.40 10.48 -8.81
N VAL A 34 8.80 9.35 -9.40
CA VAL A 34 9.73 9.34 -10.53
C VAL A 34 9.11 10.05 -11.73
N LYS A 35 7.86 9.73 -12.06
CA LYS A 35 7.12 10.37 -13.15
C LYS A 35 6.94 11.88 -12.94
N GLU A 36 6.69 12.30 -11.70
CA GLU A 36 6.56 13.72 -11.31
C GLU A 36 7.84 14.52 -11.60
N PHE A 37 9.03 13.95 -11.37
CA PHE A 37 10.30 14.61 -11.68
C PHE A 37 10.68 14.55 -13.16
N GLN A 38 10.24 13.51 -13.87
CA GLN A 38 10.53 13.34 -15.30
C GLN A 38 9.63 14.22 -16.18
N SER A 39 8.35 14.31 -15.86
CA SER A 39 7.31 14.88 -16.74
C SER A 39 6.22 15.67 -16.02
N GLY A 40 6.23 15.70 -14.69
CA GLY A 40 5.25 16.41 -13.88
C GLY A 40 5.59 17.88 -13.59
N PHE A 41 4.97 18.44 -12.55
CA PHE A 41 5.11 19.86 -12.20
C PHE A 41 6.52 20.22 -11.72
N SER A 42 7.22 19.25 -11.14
CA SER A 42 8.56 19.39 -10.56
C SER A 42 9.70 19.38 -11.60
N GLN A 43 9.40 19.05 -12.87
CA GLN A 43 10.44 18.85 -13.90
C GLN A 43 11.26 20.12 -14.23
N ASN A 44 10.67 21.31 -14.03
CA ASN A 44 11.25 22.58 -14.45
C ASN A 44 11.79 23.43 -13.29
N ASP A 45 11.63 22.99 -12.04
CA ASP A 45 12.10 23.70 -10.86
C ASP A 45 12.88 22.79 -9.90
N LEU A 46 12.23 21.85 -9.21
CA LEU A 46 12.87 20.97 -8.24
C LEU A 46 13.89 20.06 -8.95
N ALA A 47 13.56 19.55 -10.13
CA ALA A 47 14.50 18.75 -10.91
C ALA A 47 15.75 19.55 -11.37
N MET A 48 15.74 20.89 -11.32
CA MET A 48 16.93 21.71 -11.63
C MET A 48 17.89 21.84 -10.44
N CYS A 49 17.46 21.45 -9.24
CA CYS A 49 18.31 21.42 -8.04
C CYS A 49 19.39 20.33 -8.18
N LYS A 50 20.54 20.52 -7.50
CA LYS A 50 21.60 19.49 -7.48
C LYS A 50 21.05 18.18 -6.92
N ARG A 51 20.25 18.29 -5.86
CA ARG A 51 19.63 17.17 -5.16
C ARG A 51 18.26 17.57 -4.63
N VAL A 52 17.33 16.62 -4.63
CA VAL A 52 16.02 16.80 -3.99
C VAL A 52 15.70 15.58 -3.15
N ILE A 53 15.32 15.82 -1.91
CA ILE A 53 14.85 14.83 -0.95
C ILE A 53 13.35 15.06 -0.77
N VAL A 54 12.56 14.03 -1.09
CA VAL A 54 11.10 14.05 -0.92
C VAL A 54 10.73 13.03 0.15
N TYR A 55 10.08 13.44 1.23
CA TYR A 55 9.65 12.53 2.30
C TYR A 55 8.14 12.29 2.31
N PHE A 56 7.76 11.06 2.63
CA PHE A 56 6.40 10.50 2.64
C PHE A 56 6.06 10.06 4.07
N GLY A 57 5.51 11.01 4.85
CA GLY A 57 5.34 10.84 6.29
C GLY A 57 6.66 10.47 6.99
N CYS A 58 6.58 9.55 7.96
CA CYS A 58 7.73 9.00 8.68
C CYS A 58 8.12 7.59 8.19
N ALA A 59 7.75 7.22 6.96
CA ALA A 59 7.91 5.85 6.47
C ALA A 59 8.68 5.72 5.14
N GLY A 60 8.80 6.78 4.33
CA GLY A 60 9.50 6.73 3.05
C GLY A 60 10.20 8.02 2.67
N ILE A 61 11.32 7.93 1.94
CA ILE A 61 12.09 9.05 1.41
C ILE A 61 12.61 8.74 0.00
N ALA A 62 12.29 9.59 -0.97
CA ALA A 62 12.91 9.58 -2.30
C ALA A 62 14.10 10.54 -2.36
N SER A 63 15.18 10.11 -3.01
CA SER A 63 16.33 10.95 -3.36
C SER A 63 16.47 11.07 -4.88
N PHE A 64 16.61 12.30 -5.34
CA PHE A 64 16.90 12.65 -6.73
C PHE A 64 18.21 13.42 -6.79
N THR A 65 19.04 13.15 -7.80
CA THR A 65 20.35 13.79 -7.95
C THR A 65 20.66 14.12 -9.40
N ARG A 66 21.37 15.23 -9.62
CA ARG A 66 22.00 15.58 -10.91
C ARG A 66 23.40 15.02 -11.06
N ASP A 67 23.99 14.51 -9.98
CA ASP A 67 25.32 13.92 -10.02
C ASP A 67 25.29 12.57 -10.76
N THR A 68 26.43 12.15 -11.30
CA THR A 68 26.54 10.83 -11.93
C THR A 68 26.29 9.72 -10.91
N LEU A 69 25.36 8.79 -11.21
CA LEU A 69 25.16 7.59 -10.40
C LEU A 69 26.43 6.76 -10.54
N LYS A 70 27.10 6.48 -9.42
CA LYS A 70 28.29 5.63 -9.40
C LYS A 70 27.88 4.19 -9.73
N LEU A 71 28.00 3.81 -11.00
CA LEU A 71 27.62 2.50 -11.56
C LEU A 71 28.89 1.66 -11.77
N GLY A 72 28.93 0.40 -11.28
CA GLY A 72 30.02 -0.55 -11.56
C GLY A 72 30.88 -0.95 -10.35
N ASP A 73 32.00 -1.64 -10.61
CA ASP A 73 32.97 -2.07 -9.59
C ASP A 73 33.62 -0.82 -8.95
N PRO A 74 33.60 -0.67 -7.60
CA PRO A 74 34.22 0.43 -6.87
C PRO A 74 35.65 0.75 -7.33
N LYS A 75 36.43 -0.30 -7.69
CA LYS A 75 37.83 -0.16 -8.14
C LYS A 75 37.98 0.44 -9.54
N GLN A 76 36.94 0.39 -10.36
CA GLN A 76 36.92 1.03 -11.69
C GLN A 76 36.39 2.46 -11.62
N ILE A 77 35.51 2.75 -10.65
CA ILE A 77 34.92 4.07 -10.42
C ILE A 77 35.98 5.09 -9.97
N GLU A 78 36.93 4.69 -9.09
CA GLU A 78 38.05 5.55 -8.64
C GLU A 78 38.97 6.02 -9.79
N LYS A 79 38.99 5.32 -10.93
CA LYS A 79 39.77 5.74 -12.11
C LYS A 79 39.04 6.76 -13.00
N GLN A 80 37.74 6.94 -12.83
CA GLN A 80 36.92 7.90 -13.59
C GLN A 80 36.68 9.23 -12.85
N THR A 81 37.10 9.34 -11.59
CA THR A 81 36.84 10.51 -10.74
C THR A 81 37.90 11.59 -10.91
N ASP A 82 37.88 12.31 -12.03
CA ASP A 82 38.43 13.68 -12.03
C ASP A 82 37.80 14.64 -13.05
N ASP A 83 36.57 14.37 -13.53
CA ASP A 83 35.84 15.37 -14.34
C ASP A 83 34.56 15.82 -13.64
N SER A 84 34.66 16.98 -12.99
CA SER A 84 33.60 17.73 -12.31
C SER A 84 32.46 18.23 -13.25
N ARG A 85 32.35 17.67 -14.45
CA ARG A 85 31.50 18.15 -15.56
C ARG A 85 30.35 17.23 -15.92
N ASP A 86 30.31 16.00 -15.43
CA ASP A 86 29.24 15.06 -15.79
C ASP A 86 28.05 15.22 -14.83
N ARG A 87 27.22 16.23 -15.09
CA ARG A 87 25.95 16.44 -14.38
C ARG A 87 24.82 16.41 -15.38
N THR A 88 23.78 15.68 -15.05
CA THR A 88 22.56 15.67 -15.86
C THR A 88 21.89 17.04 -15.82
N GLU A 89 21.14 17.37 -16.86
CA GLU A 89 20.37 18.63 -16.93
C GLU A 89 19.34 18.70 -15.80
N ARG A 90 18.65 17.58 -15.57
CA ARG A 90 17.61 17.39 -14.55
C ARG A 90 17.98 16.29 -13.57
N ALA A 91 17.53 16.43 -12.33
CA ALA A 91 17.73 15.45 -11.27
C ALA A 91 16.98 14.17 -11.63
N ARG A 92 17.70 13.04 -11.59
CA ARG A 92 17.14 11.72 -11.84
C ARG A 92 16.98 10.95 -10.53
N PHE A 93 16.13 9.93 -10.58
CA PHE A 93 15.94 9.01 -9.48
C PHE A 93 17.28 8.38 -9.07
N GLU A 94 17.61 8.46 -7.79
CA GLU A 94 18.83 7.87 -7.22
C GLU A 94 18.49 6.70 -6.31
N ARG A 95 17.46 6.86 -5.49
CA ARG A 95 17.06 5.89 -4.47
C ARG A 95 15.70 6.22 -3.86
N PHE A 96 14.99 5.20 -3.38
CA PHE A 96 13.88 5.36 -2.45
C PHE A 96 14.12 4.51 -1.18
N VAL A 97 14.23 5.13 -0.01
CA VAL A 97 14.35 4.43 1.29
C VAL A 97 12.96 4.31 1.90
N TYR A 98 12.58 3.12 2.36
CA TYR A 98 11.23 2.88 2.89
C TYR A 98 11.20 1.83 3.99
N ALA A 99 10.20 1.90 4.86
CA ALA A 99 9.89 0.85 5.82
C ALA A 99 9.05 -0.25 5.13
N PRO A 100 9.56 -1.50 4.99
CA PRO A 100 8.88 -2.54 4.21
C PRO A 100 7.54 -2.98 4.79
N ASP A 101 7.41 -2.94 6.11
CA ASP A 101 6.21 -3.38 6.84
C ASP A 101 5.16 -2.26 7.05
N ASP A 102 5.45 -1.04 6.57
CA ASP A 102 4.61 0.15 6.73
C ASP A 102 4.26 0.75 5.36
N LEU A 103 3.29 1.66 5.35
CA LEU A 103 2.97 2.53 4.22
C LEU A 103 2.94 4.00 4.65
N GLU A 104 2.93 4.91 3.68
CA GLU A 104 2.78 6.34 3.94
C GLU A 104 1.55 6.63 4.82
N GLY A 105 1.76 7.28 5.96
CA GLY A 105 0.69 7.67 6.89
C GLY A 105 0.26 6.56 7.86
N SER A 106 0.70 5.31 7.65
CA SER A 106 0.28 4.18 8.50
C SER A 106 0.78 4.32 9.94
N TRP A 107 2.04 4.75 10.13
CA TRP A 107 2.63 4.96 11.45
C TRP A 107 1.88 6.03 12.25
N GLU A 108 1.57 7.14 11.58
CA GLU A 108 0.87 8.30 12.12
C GLU A 108 -0.60 7.97 12.42
N SER A 109 -1.28 7.22 11.55
CA SER A 109 -2.71 6.89 11.73
C SER A 109 -3.00 6.10 13.01
N GLN A 110 -2.02 5.34 13.51
CA GLN A 110 -2.15 4.49 14.70
C GLN A 110 -1.79 5.22 15.99
N ARG A 111 -1.29 6.46 15.92
CA ARG A 111 -0.68 7.16 17.05
C ARG A 111 -1.18 8.60 17.12
N PRO A 112 -1.65 9.08 18.29
CA PRO A 112 -1.97 10.48 18.45
C PRO A 112 -0.69 11.31 18.35
N GLY A 113 -0.70 12.38 17.55
CA GLY A 113 0.42 13.31 17.48
C GLY A 113 0.51 14.10 16.18
N HIS A 114 1.49 15.00 16.14
CA HIS A 114 1.81 15.79 14.96
C HIS A 114 3.31 15.79 14.72
N MET A 115 3.70 15.69 13.45
CA MET A 115 5.11 15.72 13.09
C MET A 115 5.67 17.15 13.20
N VAL A 116 6.74 17.33 13.96
CA VAL A 116 7.45 18.61 14.12
C VAL A 116 8.89 18.47 13.65
N GLY A 117 9.35 19.39 12.80
CA GLY A 117 10.77 19.49 12.44
C GLY A 117 11.29 18.42 11.46
N ALA A 118 10.42 17.70 10.74
CA ALA A 118 10.82 16.69 9.75
C ALA A 118 11.84 17.22 8.74
N GLY A 119 11.58 18.39 8.16
CA GLY A 119 12.51 19.04 7.23
C GLY A 119 13.86 19.38 7.86
N SER A 120 13.89 19.78 9.14
CA SER A 120 15.12 20.08 9.87
C SER A 120 15.95 18.81 10.15
N ILE A 121 15.29 17.73 10.58
CA ILE A 121 15.93 16.42 10.82
C ILE A 121 16.57 15.90 9.52
N LEU A 122 15.81 15.91 8.42
CA LEU A 122 16.30 15.49 7.11
C LEU A 122 17.42 16.39 6.61
N THR A 123 17.31 17.71 6.80
CA THR A 123 18.38 18.64 6.42
C THR A 123 19.67 18.32 7.18
N ALA A 124 19.59 18.06 8.50
CA ALA A 124 20.75 17.70 9.31
C ALA A 124 21.40 16.39 8.83
N ALA A 125 20.60 15.35 8.55
CA ALA A 125 21.09 14.08 8.00
C ALA A 125 21.76 14.26 6.63
N MET A 126 21.20 15.10 5.76
CA MET A 126 21.77 15.39 4.45
C MET A 126 23.06 16.22 4.53
N VAL A 127 23.17 17.13 5.49
CA VAL A 127 24.41 17.89 5.71
C VAL A 127 25.56 16.94 6.06
N ARG A 128 25.32 15.95 6.93
CA ARG A 128 26.32 14.90 7.25
C ARG A 128 26.76 14.12 6.03
N TYR A 129 25.81 13.63 5.23
CA TYR A 129 26.11 12.92 3.98
C TYR A 129 26.93 13.79 3.01
N ILE A 130 26.59 15.08 2.88
CA ILE A 130 27.27 15.97 1.93
C ILE A 130 28.70 16.29 2.38
N LEU A 131 28.94 16.45 3.69
CA LEU A 131 30.26 16.77 4.24
C LEU A 131 31.18 15.56 4.30
N GLU A 132 30.64 14.39 4.68
CA GLU A 132 31.41 13.18 4.98
C GLU A 132 30.77 11.92 4.34
N PRO A 133 30.66 11.86 3.00
CA PRO A 133 29.95 10.78 2.30
C PRO A 133 30.58 9.38 2.46
N GLU A 134 31.86 9.31 2.86
CA GLU A 134 32.58 8.05 3.11
C GLU A 134 32.23 7.44 4.46
N GLN A 135 31.96 8.28 5.47
CA GLN A 135 31.58 7.84 6.82
C GLN A 135 30.06 7.69 6.94
N HIS A 136 29.32 8.57 6.27
CA HIS A 136 27.87 8.64 6.35
C HIS A 136 27.28 8.31 4.98
N THR A 137 26.95 7.04 4.73
CA THR A 137 26.29 6.67 3.46
C THR A 137 24.90 7.28 3.35
N LEU A 138 24.44 7.58 2.13
CA LEU A 138 23.10 8.12 1.91
C LEU A 138 22.00 7.25 2.53
N PHE A 139 22.12 5.93 2.42
CA PHE A 139 21.17 4.99 3.02
C PHE A 139 21.07 5.16 4.53
N SER A 140 22.20 5.10 5.23
CA SER A 140 22.25 5.25 6.69
C SER A 140 21.69 6.59 7.16
N CYS A 141 22.08 7.70 6.51
CA CYS A 141 21.54 9.02 6.82
C CYS A 141 20.01 9.10 6.68
N LEU A 142 19.45 8.58 5.59
CA LEU A 142 18.01 8.63 5.36
C LEU A 142 17.24 7.70 6.30
N SER A 143 17.74 6.48 6.54
CA SER A 143 17.15 5.54 7.51
C SER A 143 17.14 6.09 8.93
N ARG A 144 18.23 6.72 9.37
CA ARG A 144 18.30 7.37 10.68
C ARG A 144 17.41 8.59 10.78
N ALA A 145 17.30 9.36 9.69
CA ALA A 145 16.36 10.46 9.64
C ALA A 145 14.92 9.98 9.83
N LEU A 146 14.51 8.88 9.18
CA LEU A 146 13.19 8.28 9.40
C LEU A 146 12.97 7.84 10.85
N GLU A 147 13.97 7.21 11.47
CA GLU A 147 13.85 6.81 12.88
C GLU A 147 13.77 8.02 13.81
N ALA A 148 14.59 9.05 13.59
CA ALA A 148 14.54 10.30 14.35
C ALA A 148 13.20 11.03 14.17
N MET A 149 12.61 10.98 12.97
CA MET A 149 11.27 11.50 12.72
C MET A 149 10.22 10.73 13.52
N ARG A 150 10.26 9.40 13.54
CA ARG A 150 9.35 8.55 14.34
C ARG A 150 9.47 8.81 15.83
N HIS A 151 10.70 8.84 16.34
CA HIS A 151 11.00 9.17 17.74
C HIS A 151 10.42 10.52 18.14
N ASN A 152 10.65 11.54 17.30
CA ASN A 152 10.15 12.87 17.59
C ASN A 152 8.62 12.97 17.48
N TYR A 153 8.00 12.23 16.56
CA TYR A 153 6.54 12.14 16.45
C TYR A 153 5.92 11.57 17.73
N ASP A 154 6.48 10.46 18.24
CA ASP A 154 5.97 9.78 19.43
C ASP A 154 6.12 10.66 20.69
N ILE A 155 7.22 11.42 20.79
CA ILE A 155 7.40 12.38 21.89
C ILE A 155 6.44 13.57 21.76
N ALA A 156 6.25 14.09 20.53
CA ALA A 156 5.34 15.20 20.27
C ALA A 156 3.89 14.83 20.61
N GLY A 157 3.45 13.62 20.27
CA GLY A 157 2.13 13.09 20.61
C GLY A 157 1.83 13.04 22.12
N ASN A 158 2.88 12.98 22.95
CA ASN A 158 2.76 12.91 24.41
C ASN A 158 2.78 14.29 25.12
N LYS A 159 3.03 15.39 24.40
CA LYS A 159 3.30 16.72 25.00
C LYS A 159 2.17 17.75 24.89
N GLY A 160 0.98 17.39 24.40
CA GLY A 160 -0.15 18.31 24.25
C GLY A 160 0.06 19.37 23.16
N ASP A 161 -0.61 20.53 23.26
CA ASP A 161 -0.78 21.51 22.17
C ASP A 161 0.53 22.17 21.65
N HIS A 162 1.64 22.10 22.37
CA HIS A 162 2.93 22.69 21.97
C HIS A 162 4.09 21.69 22.09
N PRO A 163 4.17 20.71 21.17
CA PRO A 163 5.23 19.72 21.19
C PRO A 163 6.59 20.34 20.86
N THR A 164 7.51 20.29 21.81
CA THR A 164 8.93 20.67 21.61
C THR A 164 9.72 19.47 21.09
N PRO A 165 10.57 19.62 20.05
CA PRO A 165 11.43 18.56 19.57
C PRO A 165 12.37 18.02 20.66
N ASP A 166 12.59 16.71 20.70
CA ASP A 166 13.63 16.09 21.52
C ASP A 166 14.98 16.18 20.81
N THR A 167 15.62 17.35 20.90
CA THR A 167 16.88 17.62 20.20
C THR A 167 18.00 16.66 20.61
N THR A 168 18.03 16.22 21.86
CA THR A 168 19.03 15.26 22.36
C THR A 168 18.79 13.87 21.77
N GLY A 169 17.57 13.36 21.80
CA GLY A 169 17.24 12.06 21.19
C GLY A 169 17.43 12.05 19.67
N ILE A 170 17.03 13.14 18.99
CA ILE A 170 17.28 13.32 17.56
C ILE A 170 18.79 13.28 17.27
N GLN A 171 19.58 14.03 18.04
CA GLN A 171 21.03 14.06 17.84
C GLN A 171 21.65 12.67 18.01
N GLN A 172 21.28 11.94 19.08
CA GLN A 172 21.76 10.58 19.32
C GLN A 172 21.43 9.62 18.17
N LEU A 173 20.22 9.67 17.63
CA LEU A 173 19.80 8.84 16.50
C LEU A 173 20.54 9.18 15.19
N LEU A 174 20.91 10.44 15.00
CA LEU A 174 21.72 10.85 13.84
C LEU A 174 23.21 10.52 14.03
N ASP A 175 23.71 10.55 15.27
CA ASP A 175 25.11 10.30 15.64
C ASP A 175 25.48 8.81 15.76
N ASP A 176 24.53 7.93 16.08
CA ASP A 176 24.78 6.52 16.45
C ASP A 176 25.74 5.80 15.48
N PRO A 177 27.02 5.57 15.78
CA PRO A 177 27.96 5.04 14.79
C PRO A 177 27.53 3.66 14.31
N SER A 178 27.70 3.36 13.01
CA SER A 178 27.47 2.00 12.55
C SER A 178 28.44 1.07 13.28
N PRO A 179 28.07 -0.15 13.70
CA PRO A 179 28.96 -1.08 14.44
C PRO A 179 30.30 -1.45 13.76
N GLU A 180 30.55 -0.94 12.55
CA GLU A 180 31.85 -1.04 11.89
C GLU A 180 32.87 -0.01 12.39
N ASP A 181 32.40 1.11 12.97
CA ASP A 181 33.24 2.16 13.55
C ASP A 181 33.84 1.76 14.92
N GLU A 182 33.31 0.73 15.58
CA GLU A 182 33.87 0.20 16.83
C GLU A 182 35.14 -0.64 16.64
N LYS A 183 35.57 -0.91 15.40
CA LYS A 183 36.79 -1.72 15.16
C LYS A 183 38.10 -0.96 15.28
N ASP A 184 38.08 0.38 15.34
CA ASP A 184 39.31 1.18 15.37
C ASP A 184 39.60 1.89 16.71
N ASP A 185 38.69 1.85 17.69
CA ASP A 185 39.00 2.39 19.02
C ASP A 185 39.64 1.32 19.94
N LYS A 186 40.95 1.14 19.77
CA LYS A 186 41.79 0.26 20.61
C LYS A 186 41.93 0.73 22.07
N THR A 187 41.17 1.72 22.52
CA THR A 187 41.40 2.34 23.84
C THR A 187 40.45 1.96 24.95
N THR A 188 39.38 1.19 24.69
CA THR A 188 38.37 0.91 25.74
C THR A 188 38.10 -0.58 26.03
N VAL A 189 38.92 -1.50 25.50
CA VAL A 189 38.83 -2.94 25.82
C VAL A 189 39.66 -3.30 27.05
N LYS A 190 39.35 -2.74 28.22
CA LYS A 190 39.77 -3.31 29.52
C LYS A 190 38.76 -2.94 30.61
N LYS A 191 37.58 -3.58 30.60
CA LYS A 191 36.77 -3.98 31.77
C LYS A 191 35.34 -4.36 31.34
N ALA A 192 35.17 -5.50 30.68
CA ALA A 192 33.88 -6.16 30.59
C ALA A 192 34.02 -7.65 30.28
N GLU A 193 34.98 -8.34 30.89
CA GLU A 193 34.93 -9.79 30.96
C GLU A 193 34.23 -10.19 32.27
N LYS A 194 32.94 -10.49 32.17
CA LYS A 194 32.28 -11.64 32.81
C LYS A 194 30.79 -11.69 32.48
N SER A 195 30.44 -12.79 31.81
CA SER A 195 29.15 -13.50 31.81
C SER A 195 27.88 -12.79 31.32
N LYS A 196 27.44 -13.15 30.10
CA LYS A 196 26.06 -13.55 29.76
C LYS A 196 26.06 -14.38 28.45
N PRO A 197 25.18 -15.39 28.30
CA PRO A 197 25.15 -16.27 27.13
C PRO A 197 24.42 -15.61 25.95
N GLU A 198 24.84 -15.96 24.72
CA GLU A 198 24.23 -15.66 23.42
C GLU A 198 23.66 -14.24 23.25
N GLN A 199 24.57 -13.35 22.84
CA GLN A 199 24.28 -11.99 22.38
C GLN A 199 23.19 -12.01 21.29
N GLU A 200 21.99 -11.54 21.62
CA GLU A 200 21.13 -10.87 20.64
C GLU A 200 21.99 -9.77 20.00
N LYS A 201 22.44 -9.98 18.76
CA LYS A 201 23.09 -8.92 17.98
C LYS A 201 22.16 -7.70 18.02
N GLN A 202 22.63 -6.62 18.61
CA GLN A 202 21.93 -5.33 18.63
C GLN A 202 21.55 -5.00 17.18
N LYS A 203 20.25 -5.02 16.88
CA LYS A 203 19.72 -4.84 15.52
C LYS A 203 19.98 -3.40 15.11
N ARG A 204 20.63 -3.16 13.96
CA ARG A 204 20.94 -1.80 13.49
C ARG A 204 19.63 -1.06 13.18
N THR A 205 19.60 0.25 13.39
CA THR A 205 18.43 1.09 13.04
C THR A 205 18.09 0.95 11.56
N GLU A 206 19.11 0.86 10.71
CA GLU A 206 18.99 0.68 9.26
C GLU A 206 18.32 -0.65 8.87
N ASP A 207 18.39 -1.70 9.71
CA ASP A 207 17.79 -3.02 9.43
C ASP A 207 16.24 -2.99 9.41
N LYS A 208 15.64 -1.86 9.78
CA LYS A 208 14.19 -1.63 9.70
C LYS A 208 13.74 -1.13 8.32
N TYR A 209 14.68 -0.71 7.48
CA TYR A 209 14.41 -0.05 6.21
C TYR A 209 14.98 -0.84 5.03
N ALA A 210 14.36 -0.68 3.87
CA ALA A 210 14.83 -1.18 2.60
C ALA A 210 15.04 -0.02 1.63
N THR A 211 15.56 -0.34 0.45
CA THR A 211 15.94 0.65 -0.55
C THR A 211 15.58 0.16 -1.95
N ALA A 212 14.87 0.98 -2.71
CA ALA A 212 14.67 0.81 -4.15
C ALA A 212 15.75 1.58 -4.91
N PHE A 213 16.10 1.10 -6.10
CA PHE A 213 17.15 1.65 -6.95
C PHE A 213 16.63 1.88 -8.36
N PRO A 214 17.22 2.83 -9.12
CA PRO A 214 16.93 2.96 -10.54
C PRO A 214 17.39 1.72 -11.30
N HIS A 215 16.64 1.32 -12.32
CA HIS A 215 16.81 0.06 -13.04
C HIS A 215 18.18 -0.04 -13.73
N VAL A 216 18.75 1.09 -14.11
CA VAL A 216 20.09 1.20 -14.71
C VAL A 216 21.21 0.62 -13.82
N VAL A 217 20.99 0.49 -12.51
CA VAL A 217 21.97 -0.05 -11.55
C VAL A 217 21.99 -1.57 -11.54
N PHE A 218 20.93 -2.26 -11.98
CA PHE A 218 20.92 -3.72 -11.96
C PHE A 218 21.90 -4.30 -12.99
N SER A 219 22.54 -5.41 -12.64
CA SER A 219 23.53 -6.06 -13.51
C SER A 219 22.91 -6.78 -14.72
N ARG A 220 21.63 -7.17 -14.62
CA ARG A 220 20.90 -7.97 -15.62
C ARG A 220 20.24 -7.10 -16.68
N ASP A 221 20.48 -7.43 -17.95
CA ASP A 221 20.00 -6.64 -19.08
C ASP A 221 18.47 -6.58 -19.21
N GLN A 222 17.75 -7.59 -18.69
CA GLN A 222 16.28 -7.59 -18.63
C GLN A 222 15.73 -6.49 -17.71
N GLN A 223 16.41 -6.18 -16.61
CA GLN A 223 16.00 -5.15 -15.65
C GLN A 223 16.43 -3.76 -16.11
N LYS A 224 17.64 -3.61 -16.66
CA LYS A 224 18.21 -2.31 -17.06
C LYS A 224 17.36 -1.50 -18.03
N ASN A 225 16.56 -2.17 -18.86
CA ASN A 225 15.75 -1.54 -19.89
C ASN A 225 14.33 -1.21 -19.42
N ILE A 226 13.97 -1.58 -18.18
CA ILE A 226 12.70 -1.21 -17.58
C ILE A 226 12.78 0.27 -17.19
N PRO A 227 11.79 1.09 -17.58
CA PRO A 227 11.70 2.47 -17.11
C PRO A 227 11.54 2.57 -15.60
N ASP A 228 12.22 3.52 -14.96
CA ASP A 228 12.16 3.74 -13.50
C ASP A 228 10.75 4.12 -12.98
N ASP A 229 9.81 4.48 -13.86
CA ASP A 229 8.39 4.72 -13.50
C ASP A 229 7.55 3.42 -13.49
N LYS A 230 8.15 2.25 -13.80
CA LYS A 230 7.51 0.93 -13.81
C LYS A 230 8.18 -0.06 -12.87
N LEU A 231 8.43 0.38 -11.63
CA LEU A 231 9.02 -0.46 -10.59
C LEU A 231 8.06 -1.56 -10.11
N ASP A 232 8.64 -2.73 -9.85
CA ASP A 232 8.02 -3.86 -9.17
C ASP A 232 8.99 -4.28 -8.07
N LEU A 233 8.79 -3.75 -6.87
CA LEU A 233 9.76 -3.85 -5.77
C LEU A 233 9.92 -5.29 -5.28
N LEU A 234 8.93 -6.16 -5.51
CA LEU A 234 9.06 -7.59 -5.28
C LEU A 234 10.02 -8.22 -6.29
N GLN A 235 9.83 -7.97 -7.58
CA GLN A 235 10.67 -8.54 -8.65
C GLN A 235 12.05 -7.87 -8.74
N ASP A 236 12.19 -6.63 -8.32
CA ASP A 236 13.49 -5.95 -8.22
C ASP A 236 14.40 -6.63 -7.18
N VAL A 237 13.81 -7.17 -6.11
CA VAL A 237 14.54 -7.91 -5.05
C VAL A 237 14.66 -9.40 -5.38
N ALA A 238 13.56 -10.05 -5.75
CA ALA A 238 13.52 -11.50 -6.00
C ALA A 238 14.19 -11.88 -7.33
N GLY A 239 14.09 -11.00 -8.34
CA GLY A 239 14.35 -11.27 -9.74
C GLY A 239 13.07 -11.44 -10.56
N TYR A 240 13.17 -11.19 -11.86
CA TYR A 240 12.05 -11.25 -12.79
C TYR A 240 11.81 -12.65 -13.34
N GLY A 241 10.54 -13.08 -13.33
CA GLY A 241 10.11 -14.36 -13.87
C GLY A 241 9.78 -15.41 -12.80
N ILE A 242 9.10 -16.47 -13.24
CA ILE A 242 8.47 -17.45 -12.34
C ILE A 242 9.48 -18.19 -11.45
N ASP A 243 10.68 -18.47 -11.96
CA ASP A 243 11.71 -19.21 -11.20
C ASP A 243 12.22 -18.41 -10.00
N TYR A 244 12.40 -17.10 -10.17
CA TYR A 244 12.85 -16.20 -9.11
C TYR A 244 11.78 -16.01 -8.04
N ILE A 245 10.53 -15.81 -8.46
CA ILE A 245 9.39 -15.75 -7.54
C ILE A 245 9.21 -17.08 -6.80
N THR A 246 9.41 -18.22 -7.49
CA THR A 246 9.36 -19.55 -6.88
C THR A 246 10.50 -19.74 -5.87
N ALA A 247 11.72 -19.31 -6.19
CA ALA A 247 12.85 -19.34 -5.27
C ALA A 247 12.58 -18.49 -4.02
N GLN A 248 11.98 -17.31 -4.20
CA GLN A 248 11.57 -16.45 -3.09
C GLN A 248 10.47 -17.10 -2.23
N ALA A 249 9.49 -17.76 -2.85
CA ALA A 249 8.46 -18.50 -2.13
C ALA A 249 9.05 -19.70 -1.34
N MET A 250 9.99 -20.45 -1.94
CA MET A 250 10.73 -21.51 -1.25
C MET A 250 11.50 -20.97 -0.03
N ASP A 251 12.08 -19.79 -0.19
CA ASP A 251 12.83 -19.14 0.88
C ASP A 251 11.93 -18.69 2.05
N VAL A 252 10.73 -18.20 1.76
CA VAL A 252 9.68 -17.94 2.75
C VAL A 252 9.34 -19.21 3.54
N VAL A 253 9.18 -20.35 2.87
CA VAL A 253 8.90 -21.63 3.54
C VAL A 253 10.06 -22.07 4.44
N ARG A 254 11.31 -21.86 4.01
CA ARG A 254 12.50 -22.32 4.72
C ARG A 254 12.91 -21.44 5.89
N ARG A 255 12.83 -20.11 5.72
CA ARG A 255 13.35 -19.12 6.69
C ARG A 255 12.26 -18.29 7.36
N GLY A 256 11.02 -18.42 6.90
CA GLY A 256 9.89 -17.61 7.35
C GLY A 256 9.82 -16.27 6.63
N ALA A 257 8.59 -15.75 6.52
CA ALA A 257 8.28 -14.50 5.82
C ALA A 257 9.09 -13.30 6.36
N LYS A 258 9.27 -13.19 7.68
CA LYS A 258 9.98 -12.06 8.32
C LYS A 258 11.42 -11.92 7.85
N VAL A 259 12.09 -13.03 7.51
CA VAL A 259 13.49 -13.03 7.06
C VAL A 259 13.55 -12.97 5.55
N ALA A 260 12.77 -13.79 4.85
CA ALA A 260 12.78 -13.86 3.39
C ALA A 260 12.30 -12.56 2.72
N LEU A 261 11.28 -11.91 3.30
CA LEU A 261 10.63 -10.72 2.73
C LEU A 261 11.11 -9.40 3.35
N ALA A 262 12.17 -9.43 4.16
CA ALA A 262 12.63 -8.28 4.96
C ALA A 262 12.96 -7.01 4.14
N GLN A 263 13.15 -7.13 2.82
CA GLN A 263 13.50 -6.04 1.91
C GLN A 263 12.41 -5.74 0.88
N ILE A 264 11.27 -6.43 0.95
CA ILE A 264 10.16 -6.34 -0.01
C ILE A 264 9.00 -5.62 0.67
N PRO A 265 8.29 -4.68 0.00
CA PRO A 265 7.09 -4.07 0.55
C PRO A 265 6.05 -5.13 0.92
N GLN A 266 5.50 -5.01 2.12
CA GLN A 266 4.51 -5.93 2.65
C GLN A 266 3.32 -5.14 3.17
N ALA A 267 2.13 -5.67 2.95
CA ALA A 267 0.95 -5.22 3.68
C ALA A 267 0.46 -6.32 4.61
N ARG A 268 0.20 -5.94 5.86
CA ARG A 268 -0.33 -6.82 6.88
C ARG A 268 -1.63 -6.26 7.43
N TYR A 269 -2.70 -7.04 7.30
CA TYR A 269 -4.00 -6.76 7.90
C TYR A 269 -4.34 -7.90 8.83
N GLY A 270 -4.21 -7.69 10.15
CA GLY A 270 -4.25 -8.76 11.14
C GLY A 270 -3.29 -9.91 10.79
N LYS A 271 -3.85 -11.06 10.43
CA LYS A 271 -3.14 -12.28 10.01
C LYS A 271 -2.96 -12.40 8.49
N TYR A 272 -3.62 -11.57 7.69
CA TYR A 272 -3.41 -11.51 6.25
C TYR A 272 -2.10 -10.79 5.96
N LEU A 273 -1.24 -11.42 5.15
CA LEU A 273 0.03 -10.85 4.69
C LEU A 273 0.10 -11.02 3.19
N THR A 274 0.40 -9.94 2.48
CA THR A 274 0.67 -9.98 1.03
C THR A 274 1.87 -9.11 0.69
N VAL A 275 2.57 -9.51 -0.36
CA VAL A 275 3.66 -8.76 -1.00
C VAL A 275 3.35 -8.48 -2.48
N ASP A 276 2.17 -8.90 -2.95
CA ASP A 276 1.73 -8.62 -4.30
C ASP A 276 1.21 -7.18 -4.37
N ARG A 277 1.83 -6.37 -5.23
CA ARG A 277 1.48 -4.96 -5.41
C ARG A 277 -0.02 -4.74 -5.66
N GLU A 278 -0.64 -5.52 -6.54
CA GLU A 278 -2.06 -5.32 -6.88
C GLU A 278 -2.97 -5.63 -5.71
N GLU A 279 -2.68 -6.67 -4.94
CA GLU A 279 -3.44 -6.98 -3.73
C GLU A 279 -3.29 -5.89 -2.67
N ILE A 280 -2.06 -5.41 -2.45
CA ILE A 280 -1.77 -4.30 -1.53
C ILE A 280 -2.62 -3.08 -1.93
N GLU A 281 -2.54 -2.66 -3.20
CA GLU A 281 -3.26 -1.48 -3.70
C GLU A 281 -4.78 -1.63 -3.61
N ARG A 282 -5.33 -2.80 -3.96
CA ARG A 282 -6.78 -3.06 -3.92
C ARG A 282 -7.31 -3.04 -2.48
N ILE A 283 -6.62 -3.67 -1.54
CA ILE A 283 -7.04 -3.70 -0.13
C ILE A 283 -6.94 -2.29 0.46
N ASN A 284 -5.85 -1.56 0.21
CA ASN A 284 -5.72 -0.19 0.71
C ASN A 284 -6.74 0.76 0.09
N SER A 285 -7.12 0.56 -1.17
CA SER A 285 -8.20 1.33 -1.79
C SER A 285 -9.52 1.15 -1.06
N VAL A 286 -9.85 -0.09 -0.66
CA VAL A 286 -11.08 -0.35 0.11
C VAL A 286 -10.97 0.11 1.55
N ARG A 287 -9.81 -0.05 2.19
CA ARG A 287 -9.53 0.53 3.50
C ARG A 287 -9.87 2.01 3.51
N ARG A 288 -9.34 2.76 2.53
CA ARG A 288 -9.57 4.19 2.39
C ARG A 288 -11.04 4.53 2.15
N LEU A 289 -11.74 3.80 1.29
CA LEU A 289 -13.18 3.98 1.07
C LEU A 289 -13.98 3.81 2.37
N ILE A 290 -13.62 2.82 3.19
CA ILE A 290 -14.25 2.59 4.50
C ILE A 290 -13.93 3.73 5.47
N GLU A 291 -12.66 4.12 5.59
CA GLU A 291 -12.23 5.22 6.47
C GLU A 291 -12.91 6.55 6.08
N GLU A 292 -12.97 6.88 4.80
CA GLU A 292 -13.68 8.06 4.29
C GLU A 292 -15.17 7.99 4.63
N TYR A 293 -15.82 6.85 4.41
CA TYR A 293 -17.23 6.65 4.75
C TYR A 293 -17.51 6.82 6.25
N LEU A 294 -16.64 6.28 7.12
CA LEU A 294 -16.79 6.40 8.56
C LEU A 294 -16.59 7.84 9.05
N ASN A 295 -15.70 8.60 8.40
CA ASN A 295 -15.39 9.98 8.75
C ASN A 295 -16.30 11.04 8.10
N SER A 296 -17.29 10.61 7.30
CA SER A 296 -18.29 11.49 6.66
C SER A 296 -19.68 11.31 7.30
N PRO A 297 -20.04 12.08 8.35
CA PRO A 297 -21.35 11.99 9.01
C PRO A 297 -22.54 12.17 8.07
N GLU A 298 -22.38 13.00 7.04
CA GLU A 298 -23.39 13.32 6.02
C GLU A 298 -23.64 12.19 5.01
N ASP A 299 -22.71 11.24 4.88
CA ASP A 299 -22.82 10.12 3.95
C ASP A 299 -23.65 9.00 4.58
N TRP A 300 -24.97 9.07 4.42
CA TRP A 300 -25.92 8.11 4.98
C TRP A 300 -26.15 6.88 4.08
N ARG A 301 -25.79 6.96 2.80
CA ARG A 301 -25.96 5.86 1.83
C ARG A 301 -25.04 4.69 2.19
N PRO A 302 -25.51 3.43 2.22
CA PRO A 302 -24.67 2.31 2.65
C PRO A 302 -23.49 2.09 1.71
N LEU A 303 -22.32 1.87 2.29
CA LEU A 303 -21.09 1.61 1.53
C LEU A 303 -21.13 0.17 1.01
N SER A 304 -21.42 0.02 -0.29
CA SER A 304 -21.50 -1.29 -0.93
C SER A 304 -20.24 -1.61 -1.71
N ILE A 305 -19.56 -2.70 -1.37
CA ILE A 305 -18.32 -3.16 -2.00
C ILE A 305 -18.50 -4.61 -2.44
N ALA A 306 -18.09 -4.93 -3.67
CA ALA A 306 -18.09 -6.30 -4.18
C ALA A 306 -16.69 -6.93 -4.10
N VAL A 307 -16.62 -8.22 -3.78
CA VAL A 307 -15.37 -8.96 -3.63
C VAL A 307 -15.45 -10.23 -4.44
N PHE A 308 -14.50 -10.39 -5.36
CA PHE A 308 -14.41 -11.50 -6.30
C PHE A 308 -13.10 -12.26 -6.14
N GLY A 309 -13.07 -13.48 -6.63
CA GLY A 309 -11.90 -14.37 -6.56
C GLY A 309 -12.34 -15.82 -6.60
N SER A 310 -11.42 -16.73 -6.92
CA SER A 310 -11.74 -18.15 -7.00
C SER A 310 -12.19 -18.74 -5.64
N PRO A 311 -12.95 -19.84 -5.64
CA PRO A 311 -13.19 -20.61 -4.41
C PRO A 311 -11.86 -20.97 -3.74
N GLY A 312 -11.76 -20.73 -2.44
CA GLY A 312 -10.53 -20.98 -1.67
C GLY A 312 -9.43 -19.93 -1.81
N SER A 313 -9.62 -18.82 -2.55
CA SER A 313 -8.64 -17.73 -2.63
C SER A 313 -8.45 -16.94 -1.33
N GLY A 314 -9.26 -17.20 -0.31
CA GLY A 314 -9.19 -16.49 0.97
C GLY A 314 -9.95 -15.17 1.00
N LYS A 315 -10.95 -14.96 0.12
CA LYS A 315 -11.75 -13.71 0.06
C LYS A 315 -12.27 -13.26 1.41
N SER A 316 -13.07 -14.12 2.04
CA SER A 316 -13.70 -13.82 3.33
C SER A 316 -12.65 -13.66 4.42
N PHE A 317 -11.51 -14.35 4.33
CA PHE A 317 -10.40 -14.19 5.27
C PHE A 317 -9.76 -12.80 5.17
N ALA A 318 -9.37 -12.35 3.97
CA ALA A 318 -8.75 -11.05 3.75
C ALA A 318 -9.62 -9.89 4.27
N ILE A 319 -10.90 -9.89 3.91
CA ILE A 319 -11.83 -8.82 4.32
C ILE A 319 -12.17 -8.91 5.80
N LYS A 320 -12.34 -10.10 6.38
CA LYS A 320 -12.55 -10.24 7.83
C LYS A 320 -11.37 -9.70 8.61
N GLN A 321 -10.15 -9.93 8.15
CA GLN A 321 -8.94 -9.39 8.80
C GLN A 321 -8.86 -7.86 8.67
N LEU A 322 -9.13 -7.31 7.48
CA LEU A 322 -9.23 -5.84 7.30
C LEU A 322 -10.30 -5.24 8.23
N ALA A 323 -11.45 -5.90 8.35
CA ALA A 323 -12.52 -5.47 9.23
C ALA A 323 -12.18 -5.55 10.71
N GLU A 324 -11.40 -6.55 11.15
CA GLU A 324 -10.88 -6.62 12.52
C GLU A 324 -9.95 -5.46 12.84
N GLU A 325 -9.15 -5.03 11.87
CA GLU A 325 -8.25 -3.89 12.04
C GLU A 325 -9.02 -2.56 12.12
N LEU A 326 -9.99 -2.33 11.22
CA LEU A 326 -10.71 -1.05 11.14
C LEU A 326 -11.74 -0.85 12.26
N PHE A 327 -12.49 -1.89 12.62
CA PHE A 327 -13.59 -1.77 13.60
C PHE A 327 -13.20 -2.29 14.99
N GLY A 328 -12.01 -2.88 15.13
CA GLY A 328 -11.59 -3.58 16.33
C GLY A 328 -12.50 -4.75 16.70
N LYS A 329 -12.38 -5.22 17.95
CA LYS A 329 -13.20 -6.32 18.49
C LYS A 329 -14.65 -5.92 18.81
N LYS A 330 -14.98 -4.62 18.79
CA LYS A 330 -16.29 -4.09 19.17
C LYS A 330 -17.22 -3.83 17.97
N GLY A 331 -16.69 -3.86 16.73
CA GLY A 331 -17.52 -3.71 15.54
C GLY A 331 -18.58 -4.81 15.43
N ILE A 332 -19.81 -4.44 15.10
CA ILE A 332 -20.88 -5.40 14.83
C ILE A 332 -20.62 -5.99 13.45
N LYS A 333 -20.35 -7.30 13.43
CA LYS A 333 -20.13 -8.07 12.21
C LYS A 333 -21.29 -9.04 12.02
N LEU A 334 -22.00 -8.88 10.92
CA LEU A 334 -23.08 -9.77 10.52
C LEU A 334 -22.64 -10.51 9.27
N GLU A 335 -22.88 -11.81 9.22
CA GLU A 335 -22.49 -12.66 8.10
C GLU A 335 -23.68 -13.54 7.72
N PHE A 336 -24.07 -13.44 6.46
CA PHE A 336 -25.20 -14.14 5.88
C PHE A 336 -24.74 -14.81 4.60
N ASN A 337 -24.88 -16.14 4.53
CA ASN A 337 -24.58 -16.89 3.32
C ASN A 337 -25.88 -17.10 2.53
N LEU A 338 -25.96 -16.47 1.36
CA LEU A 338 -27.17 -16.44 0.54
C LEU A 338 -27.47 -17.77 -0.15
N SER A 339 -26.49 -18.67 -0.26
CA SER A 339 -26.73 -20.02 -0.79
C SER A 339 -27.54 -20.90 0.17
N GLN A 340 -27.56 -20.55 1.46
CA GLN A 340 -28.35 -21.24 2.49
C GLN A 340 -29.77 -20.67 2.61
N PHE A 341 -30.05 -19.55 1.94
CA PHE A 341 -31.33 -18.88 2.05
C PHE A 341 -32.38 -19.54 1.16
N ASP A 342 -33.60 -19.65 1.67
CA ASP A 342 -34.73 -20.11 0.88
C ASP A 342 -35.21 -18.98 -0.05
N ALA A 343 -34.89 -19.12 -1.33
CA ALA A 343 -35.27 -18.17 -2.39
C ALA A 343 -36.78 -18.06 -2.60
N SER A 344 -37.60 -18.99 -2.07
CA SER A 344 -39.04 -19.02 -2.32
C SER A 344 -39.84 -18.00 -1.50
N ASN A 345 -39.38 -17.63 -0.29
CA ASN A 345 -40.16 -16.81 0.64
C ASN A 345 -39.43 -15.54 1.15
N HIS A 346 -38.12 -15.40 0.90
CA HIS A 346 -37.29 -14.25 1.29
C HIS A 346 -37.33 -13.88 2.80
N MET A 347 -37.90 -14.73 3.66
CA MET A 347 -38.11 -14.41 5.08
C MET A 347 -36.78 -14.21 5.81
N GLN A 348 -35.81 -15.07 5.55
CA GLN A 348 -34.47 -15.00 6.12
C GLN A 348 -33.72 -13.73 5.69
N LEU A 349 -33.96 -13.23 4.47
CA LEU A 349 -33.39 -11.97 4.02
C LEU A 349 -33.98 -10.78 4.78
N HIS A 350 -35.29 -10.78 5.02
CA HIS A 350 -35.93 -9.74 5.83
C HIS A 350 -35.45 -9.78 7.29
N GLU A 351 -35.31 -10.98 7.88
CA GLU A 351 -34.73 -11.15 9.22
C GLU A 351 -33.30 -10.61 9.29
N ALA A 352 -32.48 -10.87 8.27
CA ALA A 352 -31.14 -10.31 8.17
C ALA A 352 -31.16 -8.77 8.16
N PHE A 353 -32.04 -8.14 7.38
CA PHE A 353 -32.20 -6.69 7.38
C PHE A 353 -32.72 -6.12 8.71
N HIS A 354 -33.60 -6.84 9.41
CA HIS A 354 -34.00 -6.46 10.77
C HIS A 354 -32.79 -6.46 11.74
N GLN A 355 -31.90 -7.45 11.65
CA GLN A 355 -30.67 -7.47 12.45
C GLN A 355 -29.73 -6.29 12.12
N ILE A 356 -29.58 -5.95 10.83
CA ILE A 356 -28.77 -4.81 10.38
C ILE A 356 -29.36 -3.51 10.92
N ARG A 357 -30.68 -3.36 10.85
CA ARG A 357 -31.39 -2.20 11.40
C ARG A 357 -31.14 -2.07 12.90
N ASP A 358 -31.32 -3.13 13.67
CA ASP A 358 -31.12 -3.13 15.12
C ASP A 358 -29.67 -2.81 15.51
N ALA A 359 -28.70 -3.22 14.70
CA ALA A 359 -27.29 -2.88 14.87
C ALA A 359 -27.03 -1.39 14.57
N SER A 360 -27.57 -0.88 13.46
CA SER A 360 -27.36 0.50 13.02
C SER A 360 -27.96 1.55 13.96
N ILE A 361 -29.05 1.22 14.65
CA ILE A 361 -29.73 2.12 15.61
C ILE A 361 -28.90 2.34 16.88
N LYS A 362 -27.96 1.44 17.20
CA LYS A 362 -27.12 1.53 18.40
C LYS A 362 -25.87 2.41 18.19
N ASP A 363 -25.93 3.37 17.28
CA ASP A 363 -24.81 4.26 16.86
C ASP A 363 -23.53 3.51 16.45
N THR A 364 -23.68 2.28 15.98
CA THR A 364 -22.59 1.50 15.39
C THR A 364 -22.84 1.31 13.92
N VAL A 365 -21.82 1.44 13.07
CA VAL A 365 -21.90 1.09 11.66
C VAL A 365 -21.67 -0.42 11.53
N PRO A 366 -22.70 -1.25 11.27
CA PRO A 366 -22.52 -2.67 11.08
C PRO A 366 -21.76 -2.95 9.77
N LEU A 367 -20.84 -3.88 9.85
CA LEU A 367 -20.22 -4.50 8.69
C LEU A 367 -20.96 -5.80 8.38
N VAL A 368 -21.58 -5.86 7.21
CA VAL A 368 -22.43 -6.97 6.80
C VAL A 368 -21.79 -7.69 5.62
N PHE A 369 -21.55 -8.99 5.78
CA PHE A 369 -21.08 -9.88 4.74
C PHE A 369 -22.25 -10.63 4.12
N TRP A 370 -22.44 -10.44 2.83
CA TRP A 370 -23.32 -11.22 1.98
C TRP A 370 -22.47 -12.19 1.17
N ASP A 371 -22.29 -13.39 1.71
CA ASP A 371 -21.47 -14.45 1.11
C ASP A 371 -22.28 -15.25 0.08
N GLU A 372 -21.62 -15.72 -0.97
CA GLU A 372 -22.25 -16.40 -2.12
C GLU A 372 -23.39 -15.57 -2.76
N PHE A 373 -23.22 -14.25 -2.86
CA PHE A 373 -24.27 -13.36 -3.38
C PHE A 373 -24.63 -13.58 -4.84
N ASP A 374 -23.68 -14.14 -5.60
CA ASP A 374 -23.81 -14.44 -7.02
C ASP A 374 -24.45 -15.81 -7.29
N THR A 375 -24.99 -16.47 -6.26
CA THR A 375 -25.76 -17.71 -6.36
C THR A 375 -27.15 -17.53 -6.99
N ASP A 376 -27.86 -18.65 -7.21
CA ASP A 376 -29.25 -18.72 -7.70
C ASP A 376 -29.54 -17.81 -8.90
N ASN A 377 -28.65 -17.81 -9.90
CA ASN A 377 -28.75 -16.96 -11.09
C ASN A 377 -28.98 -15.47 -10.77
N LEU A 378 -28.34 -14.95 -9.72
CA LEU A 378 -28.39 -13.53 -9.31
C LEU A 378 -29.78 -13.04 -8.89
N ASN A 379 -30.68 -13.96 -8.50
CA ASN A 379 -32.05 -13.62 -8.13
C ASN A 379 -32.15 -12.66 -6.92
N TRP A 380 -31.10 -12.63 -6.08
CA TRP A 380 -31.02 -11.79 -4.90
C TRP A 380 -30.75 -10.30 -5.19
N LEU A 381 -30.13 -9.96 -6.33
CA LEU A 381 -29.62 -8.59 -6.58
C LEU A 381 -30.70 -7.51 -6.50
N LYS A 382 -31.89 -7.79 -7.03
CA LYS A 382 -33.03 -6.87 -7.02
C LYS A 382 -33.48 -6.48 -5.60
N HIS A 383 -33.27 -7.36 -4.62
CA HIS A 383 -33.66 -7.12 -3.23
C HIS A 383 -32.67 -6.23 -2.47
N PHE A 384 -31.43 -6.09 -2.97
CA PHE A 384 -30.42 -5.21 -2.38
C PHE A 384 -30.49 -3.77 -2.91
N LEU A 385 -31.19 -3.50 -4.01
CA LEU A 385 -31.16 -2.19 -4.66
C LEU A 385 -31.62 -1.03 -3.77
N ALA A 386 -32.76 -1.18 -3.08
CA ALA A 386 -33.24 -0.18 -2.13
C ALA A 386 -32.37 -0.12 -0.87
N PRO A 387 -31.98 -1.25 -0.24
CA PRO A 387 -31.03 -1.23 0.86
C PRO A 387 -29.71 -0.52 0.56
N MET A 388 -29.12 -0.73 -0.62
CA MET A 388 -27.84 -0.11 -1.01
C MET A 388 -27.94 1.38 -1.35
N GLN A 389 -29.14 1.85 -1.72
CA GLN A 389 -29.35 3.20 -2.22
C GLN A 389 -29.96 4.12 -1.16
N ASP A 390 -31.00 3.64 -0.50
CA ASP A 390 -31.94 4.42 0.29
C ASP A 390 -31.95 3.99 1.77
N SER A 391 -31.06 3.08 2.18
CA SER A 391 -30.99 2.55 3.55
C SER A 391 -32.32 2.05 4.08
N GLU A 392 -33.12 1.43 3.22
CA GLU A 392 -34.44 0.92 3.55
C GLU A 392 -34.73 -0.41 2.86
N PHE A 393 -35.63 -1.18 3.46
CA PHE A 393 -36.11 -2.44 2.89
C PHE A 393 -37.60 -2.60 3.13
N LEU A 394 -38.26 -3.36 2.26
CA LEU A 394 -39.67 -3.69 2.39
C LEU A 394 -39.82 -5.06 3.05
N SER A 395 -40.57 -5.14 4.16
CA SER A 395 -40.97 -6.40 4.79
C SER A 395 -42.50 -6.46 4.85
N GLY A 396 -43.09 -7.39 4.11
CA GLY A 396 -44.53 -7.38 3.84
C GLY A 396 -44.94 -6.12 3.08
N ASN A 397 -45.77 -5.28 3.70
CA ASN A 397 -46.21 -3.99 3.14
C ASN A 397 -45.62 -2.77 3.86
N LEU A 398 -44.67 -2.99 4.78
CA LEU A 398 -44.08 -1.92 5.58
C LEU A 398 -42.65 -1.64 5.12
N LEU A 399 -42.36 -0.36 4.94
CA LEU A 399 -41.03 0.14 4.65
C LEU A 399 -40.27 0.34 5.97
N HIS A 400 -39.07 -0.22 6.05
CA HIS A 400 -38.23 -0.17 7.23
C HIS A 400 -36.90 0.51 6.92
N PRO A 401 -36.64 1.71 7.47
CA PRO A 401 -35.35 2.37 7.34
C PRO A 401 -34.33 1.79 8.34
N PHE A 402 -33.05 1.90 8.00
CA PHE A 402 -31.90 1.62 8.85
C PHE A 402 -30.82 2.71 8.70
N GLY A 403 -29.87 2.74 9.64
CA GLY A 403 -28.78 3.72 9.64
C GLY A 403 -27.63 3.35 8.70
N LYS A 404 -26.49 4.04 8.85
CA LYS A 404 -25.26 3.75 8.09
C LYS A 404 -24.89 2.27 8.22
N ALA A 405 -24.49 1.65 7.11
CA ALA A 405 -24.06 0.26 7.07
C ALA A 405 -23.02 0.07 5.96
N ILE A 406 -22.19 -0.96 6.10
CA ILE A 406 -21.23 -1.37 5.08
C ILE A 406 -21.61 -2.76 4.61
N PHE A 407 -21.85 -2.91 3.31
CA PHE A 407 -22.19 -4.17 2.67
C PHE A 407 -21.01 -4.69 1.86
N ILE A 408 -20.53 -5.87 2.23
CA ILE A 408 -19.52 -6.62 1.49
C ILE A 408 -20.22 -7.78 0.78
N PHE A 409 -20.27 -7.72 -0.54
CA PHE A 409 -20.83 -8.77 -1.38
C PHE A 409 -19.71 -9.68 -1.87
N ALA A 410 -19.58 -10.87 -1.28
CA ALA A 410 -18.51 -11.82 -1.63
C ALA A 410 -19.04 -12.89 -2.58
N GLY A 411 -18.54 -12.89 -3.82
CA GLY A 411 -18.98 -13.80 -4.88
C GLY A 411 -18.08 -15.02 -5.01
N GLY A 412 -18.70 -16.18 -5.24
CA GLY A 412 -18.01 -17.47 -5.42
C GLY A 412 -17.91 -17.92 -6.88
N THR A 413 -18.80 -17.41 -7.76
CA THR A 413 -18.96 -17.89 -9.14
C THR A 413 -18.06 -17.13 -10.13
N CYS A 414 -17.97 -15.80 -10.01
CA CYS A 414 -17.08 -14.99 -10.84
C CYS A 414 -15.73 -14.77 -10.16
N GLN A 415 -14.63 -14.94 -10.89
CA GLN A 415 -13.28 -14.73 -10.38
C GLN A 415 -12.91 -13.25 -10.32
N THR A 416 -13.49 -12.43 -11.21
CA THR A 416 -13.23 -10.99 -11.24
C THR A 416 -14.51 -10.18 -11.47
N PHE A 417 -14.47 -8.90 -11.08
CA PHE A 417 -15.54 -7.96 -11.36
C PHE A 417 -15.82 -7.81 -12.86
N GLU A 418 -14.78 -7.86 -13.70
CA GLU A 418 -14.92 -7.78 -15.15
C GLU A 418 -15.71 -8.97 -15.69
N GLU A 419 -15.46 -10.18 -15.18
CA GLU A 419 -16.28 -11.36 -15.53
C GLU A 419 -17.74 -11.17 -15.15
N PHE A 420 -18.00 -10.64 -13.96
CA PHE A 420 -19.35 -10.35 -13.48
C PHE A 420 -20.06 -9.26 -14.32
N ASN A 421 -19.36 -8.18 -14.69
CA ASN A 421 -19.93 -7.03 -15.40
C ASN A 421 -19.95 -7.16 -16.94
N LYS A 422 -19.13 -8.04 -17.54
CA LYS A 422 -19.05 -8.28 -19.01
C LYS A 422 -20.39 -8.60 -19.66
N ASN A 423 -21.38 -9.03 -18.87
CA ASN A 423 -22.76 -9.17 -19.27
C ASN A 423 -23.44 -7.87 -19.75
N VAL A 424 -22.80 -6.70 -19.72
CA VAL A 424 -23.40 -5.43 -20.17
C VAL A 424 -22.59 -4.75 -21.27
N ASP A 425 -21.26 -4.80 -21.19
CA ASP A 425 -20.38 -4.08 -22.12
C ASP A 425 -20.43 -4.67 -23.54
N ASN A 426 -20.70 -5.97 -23.67
CA ASN A 426 -20.87 -6.66 -24.95
C ASN A 426 -22.11 -6.22 -25.75
N ILE A 427 -23.07 -5.51 -25.15
CA ILE A 427 -24.24 -4.97 -25.88
C ILE A 427 -23.86 -3.79 -26.77
N LYS A 428 -22.89 -2.99 -26.32
CA LYS A 428 -22.58 -1.69 -26.94
C LYS A 428 -21.49 -1.78 -28.02
N ALA A 429 -20.75 -2.88 -28.09
CA ALA A 429 -19.48 -2.93 -28.82
C ALA A 429 -19.51 -3.65 -30.18
N ASP A 430 -20.44 -4.57 -30.50
CA ASP A 430 -20.41 -5.21 -31.83
C ASP A 430 -21.71 -5.91 -32.27
N ALA A 431 -22.00 -5.87 -33.58
CA ALA A 431 -23.11 -6.63 -34.18
C ALA A 431 -22.83 -8.15 -34.21
N ASP A 432 -21.55 -8.54 -34.22
CA ASP A 432 -21.04 -9.91 -34.36
C ASP A 432 -20.84 -10.68 -33.03
N VAL A 433 -21.39 -10.17 -31.92
CA VAL A 433 -21.38 -10.91 -30.65
C VAL A 433 -22.23 -12.19 -30.74
N SER A 434 -21.67 -13.31 -30.26
CA SER A 434 -22.29 -14.64 -30.30
C SER A 434 -23.67 -14.67 -29.63
N ALA A 435 -24.54 -15.57 -30.09
CA ALA A 435 -25.91 -15.70 -29.56
C ALA A 435 -25.95 -16.07 -28.06
N GLU A 436 -24.91 -16.76 -27.58
CA GLU A 436 -24.73 -17.16 -26.19
C GLU A 436 -24.48 -15.94 -25.28
N ILE A 437 -23.51 -15.09 -25.63
CA ILE A 437 -23.21 -13.85 -24.88
C ILE A 437 -24.44 -12.93 -24.85
N LYS A 438 -25.18 -12.80 -25.96
CA LYS A 438 -26.44 -12.02 -26.01
C LYS A 438 -27.50 -12.56 -25.05
N ARG A 439 -27.55 -13.88 -24.82
CA ARG A 439 -28.50 -14.53 -23.90
C ARG A 439 -28.13 -14.30 -22.44
N GLU A 440 -26.86 -14.51 -22.10
CA GLU A 440 -26.33 -14.28 -20.74
C GLU A 440 -26.49 -12.82 -20.31
N THR A 441 -26.17 -11.91 -21.21
CA THR A 441 -26.38 -10.47 -21.05
C THR A 441 -27.84 -10.13 -20.74
N LYS A 442 -28.80 -10.66 -21.51
CA LYS A 442 -30.23 -10.43 -21.26
C LYS A 442 -30.67 -10.99 -19.91
N ALA A 443 -30.11 -12.12 -19.49
CA ALA A 443 -30.39 -12.70 -18.18
C ALA A 443 -29.87 -11.78 -17.05
N PHE A 444 -28.65 -11.26 -17.17
CA PHE A 444 -28.07 -10.32 -16.21
C PHE A 444 -28.88 -9.03 -16.07
N VAL A 445 -29.30 -8.44 -17.20
CA VAL A 445 -30.17 -7.25 -17.20
C VAL A 445 -31.52 -7.55 -16.55
N LYS A 446 -32.11 -8.72 -16.84
CA LYS A 446 -33.38 -9.15 -16.23
C LYS A 446 -33.29 -9.23 -14.70
N GLN A 447 -32.13 -9.62 -14.18
CA GLN A 447 -31.86 -9.72 -12.74
C GLN A 447 -31.38 -8.42 -12.11
N LYS A 448 -31.48 -7.28 -12.81
CA LYS A 448 -31.05 -5.97 -12.31
C LYS A 448 -29.55 -5.90 -11.99
N GLY A 449 -28.74 -6.71 -12.68
CA GLY A 449 -27.29 -6.67 -12.57
C GLY A 449 -26.67 -5.28 -12.78
N PRO A 450 -27.02 -4.53 -13.84
CA PRO A 450 -26.50 -3.18 -14.06
C PRO A 450 -26.92 -2.19 -12.96
N ASP A 451 -28.15 -2.32 -12.43
CA ASP A 451 -28.66 -1.50 -11.34
C ASP A 451 -27.90 -1.78 -10.03
N PHE A 452 -27.52 -3.03 -9.80
CA PHE A 452 -26.69 -3.43 -8.66
C PHE A 452 -25.27 -2.89 -8.79
N VAL A 453 -24.64 -3.07 -9.95
CA VAL A 453 -23.28 -2.57 -10.22
C VAL A 453 -23.19 -1.05 -10.03
N SER A 454 -24.18 -0.30 -10.52
CA SER A 454 -24.20 1.17 -10.35
C SER A 454 -24.36 1.64 -8.89
N ARG A 455 -24.75 0.73 -7.99
CA ARG A 455 -24.85 1.00 -6.55
C ARG A 455 -23.60 0.58 -5.76
N LEU A 456 -22.69 -0.18 -6.37
CA LEU A 456 -21.39 -0.44 -5.79
C LEU A 456 -20.55 0.84 -5.78
N ARG A 457 -19.83 1.06 -4.69
CA ARG A 457 -18.86 2.16 -4.54
C ARG A 457 -17.41 1.70 -4.75
N GLY A 458 -17.18 0.40 -4.81
CA GLY A 458 -15.87 -0.19 -5.09
C GLY A 458 -15.97 -1.70 -5.27
N PHE A 459 -14.87 -2.29 -5.74
CA PHE A 459 -14.73 -3.74 -5.84
C PHE A 459 -13.30 -4.18 -5.55
N ILE A 460 -13.13 -5.46 -5.20
CA ILE A 460 -11.83 -6.09 -4.99
C ILE A 460 -11.81 -7.42 -5.75
N ASN A 461 -10.78 -7.61 -6.57
CA ASN A 461 -10.44 -8.91 -7.13
C ASN A 461 -9.29 -9.51 -6.29
N ILE A 462 -9.54 -10.58 -5.55
CA ILE A 462 -8.55 -11.26 -4.71
C ILE A 462 -7.93 -12.40 -5.51
N LYS A 463 -6.59 -12.42 -5.60
CA LYS A 463 -5.88 -13.46 -6.37
C LYS A 463 -5.99 -14.79 -5.62
N GLY A 464 -6.17 -15.86 -6.38
CA GLY A 464 -6.17 -17.22 -5.84
C GLY A 464 -4.78 -17.84 -5.85
N PRO A 465 -4.62 -19.04 -5.25
CA PRO A 465 -3.38 -19.81 -5.33
C PRO A 465 -3.09 -20.33 -6.75
N ASN A 466 -4.09 -20.27 -7.64
CA ASN A 466 -3.93 -20.69 -9.02
C ASN A 466 -3.08 -19.67 -9.79
N PRO A 467 -2.13 -20.13 -10.62
CA PRO A 467 -1.33 -19.24 -11.43
C PRO A 467 -2.25 -18.44 -12.37
N ILE A 468 -2.01 -17.13 -12.42
CA ILE A 468 -2.62 -16.25 -13.42
C ILE A 468 -1.86 -16.54 -14.72
N ILE A 469 -2.42 -17.44 -15.54
CA ILE A 469 -1.88 -17.69 -16.88
C ILE A 469 -2.28 -16.48 -17.74
N ASP A 470 -1.39 -15.48 -17.82
CA ASP A 470 -1.58 -14.39 -18.76
C ASP A 470 -1.31 -14.92 -20.17
N LEU A 471 -2.37 -15.36 -20.85
CA LEU A 471 -2.32 -15.87 -22.23
C LEU A 471 -1.89 -14.80 -23.27
N LYS A 472 -1.43 -13.62 -22.85
CA LYS A 472 -0.96 -12.54 -23.72
C LYS A 472 0.56 -12.36 -23.78
N GLY A 473 1.35 -13.24 -23.16
CA GLY A 473 2.82 -13.17 -23.17
C GLY A 473 3.52 -14.23 -24.04
N LYS A 474 3.52 -14.03 -25.37
CA LYS A 474 4.46 -14.58 -26.38
C LYS A 474 4.39 -16.07 -26.77
N SER A 475 3.77 -16.31 -27.93
CA SER A 475 4.52 -16.84 -29.07
C SER A 475 5.24 -15.67 -29.76
N GLU A 476 6.54 -15.53 -29.51
CA GLU A 476 7.54 -14.94 -30.44
C GLU A 476 8.85 -15.70 -30.26
#